data_AF-A0A151P4B6-F1
#
_entry.id   AF-A0A151P4B6-F1
#
_cell.length_a   1.000
_cell.length_b   1.000
_cell.length_c   1.000
_cell.angle_alpha   90.00
_cell.angle_beta   90.00
_cell.angle_gamma   90.00
#
_symmetry.space_group_name_H-M   'P 1'
#
loop_
_entity.id
_entity.type
_entity.pdbx_description
1 polymer ?
#
loop_
_entity_poly.entity_id
_entity_poly.type
_entity_poly.pdbx_seq_one_letter_code
_entity_poly.pdbx_strand_id
1 'polypeptide(L)'
;MLVSNVAHKYGRNESSIHAIKIQEREICQAVASSAPITGKVTSQARDKTLVKTEKALNLWLEEVNRKHVPINYNTLREKALSLYVLFKPPTEEEQPFDEKEFKASQG
;
A
#
# COMPACT_ATOMS: atom_id res chain seq x y z
N MET A 1 23.98 15.25 19.05
CA MET A 1 25.06 15.01 18.07
C MET A 1 25.73 16.34 17.79
N LEU A 2 27.05 16.45 17.87
CA LEU A 2 27.76 17.71 17.64
C LEU A 2 27.80 18.05 16.14
N VAL A 3 27.75 19.34 15.81
CA VAL A 3 27.78 19.83 14.42
C VAL A 3 29.08 19.42 13.72
N SER A 4 30.20 19.46 14.44
CA SER A 4 31.51 18.99 14.00
C SER A 4 31.50 17.51 13.57
N ASN A 5 30.81 16.64 14.32
CA ASN A 5 30.71 15.22 13.97
C ASN A 5 29.89 15.00 12.68
N VAL A 6 28.85 15.80 12.47
CA VAL A 6 28.01 15.75 11.25
C VAL A 6 28.82 16.30 10.06
N ALA A 7 29.49 17.43 10.24
CA ALA A 7 30.39 18.05 9.27
C ALA A 7 31.46 17.07 8.80
N HIS A 8 32.16 16.41 9.73
CA HIS A 8 33.15 15.38 9.43
C HIS A 8 32.55 14.18 8.70
N LYS A 9 31.41 13.65 9.17
CA LYS A 9 30.75 12.50 8.56
C LYS A 9 30.37 12.74 7.10
N TYR A 10 29.92 13.94 6.77
CA TYR A 10 29.45 14.29 5.42
C TYR A 10 30.47 15.09 4.60
N GLY A 11 31.69 15.31 5.11
CA GLY A 11 32.74 16.08 4.43
C GLY A 11 32.33 17.52 4.11
N ARG A 12 31.56 18.16 5.00
CA ARG A 12 31.08 19.54 4.84
C ARG A 12 31.66 20.43 5.93
N ASN A 13 31.76 21.73 5.65
CA ASN A 13 32.14 22.69 6.67
C ASN A 13 31.00 22.87 7.69
N GLU A 14 31.35 23.26 8.92
CA GLU A 14 30.36 23.43 9.99
C GLU A 14 29.35 24.54 9.67
N SER A 15 29.80 25.62 9.02
CA SER A 15 28.96 26.74 8.61
C SER A 15 27.82 26.32 7.67
N SER A 16 28.08 25.39 6.75
CA SER A 16 27.10 24.82 5.82
C SER A 16 26.14 23.90 6.57
N ILE A 17 26.61 23.12 7.54
CA ILE A 17 25.71 22.32 8.39
C ILE A 17 24.77 23.23 9.18
N HIS A 18 25.27 24.34 9.72
CA HIS A 18 24.44 25.36 10.37
C HIS A 18 23.42 25.99 9.41
N ALA A 19 23.83 26.36 8.20
CA ALA A 19 22.93 26.92 7.19
C ALA A 19 21.81 25.94 6.81
N ILE A 20 22.13 24.67 6.58
CA ILE A 20 21.15 23.61 6.31
C ILE A 20 20.19 23.45 7.50
N LYS A 21 20.70 23.54 8.73
CA LYS A 21 19.86 23.43 9.93
C LYS A 21 18.90 24.61 10.09
N ILE A 22 19.33 25.82 9.74
CA ILE A 22 18.49 27.02 9.73
C ILE A 22 17.38 26.89 8.69
N GLN A 23 17.71 26.42 7.49
CA GLN A 23 16.79 26.27 6.36
C GLN A 23 16.06 24.91 6.34
N GLU A 24 16.15 24.12 7.41
CA GLU A 24 15.64 22.75 7.46
C GLU A 24 14.16 22.67 7.04
N ARG A 25 13.33 23.59 7.51
CA ARG A 25 11.89 23.59 7.19
C ARG A 25 11.61 23.92 5.73
N GLU A 26 12.32 24.89 5.17
CA GLU A 26 12.17 25.29 3.76
C GLU A 26 12.64 24.18 2.83
N ILE A 27 13.76 23.54 3.16
CA ILE A 27 14.29 22.38 2.42
C ILE A 27 13.28 21.23 2.47
N CYS A 28 12.76 20.89 3.67
CA CYS A 28 11.75 19.84 3.82
C CYS A 28 10.46 20.16 3.04
N GLN A 29 10.00 21.41 3.04
CA GLN A 29 8.81 21.84 2.32
C GLN A 29 9.01 21.80 0.79
N ALA A 30 10.16 22.26 0.30
CA ALA A 30 10.50 22.19 -1.12
C ALA A 30 10.57 20.75 -1.62
N VAL A 31 11.15 19.83 -0.82
CA VAL A 31 11.17 18.40 -1.12
C VAL A 31 9.76 17.81 -1.12
N ALA A 32 8.93 18.14 -0.13
CA ALA A 32 7.54 17.66 -0.07
C ALA A 32 6.68 18.16 -1.23
N SER A 33 6.92 19.39 -1.72
CA SER A 33 6.17 20.00 -2.82
C SER A 33 6.63 19.51 -4.20
N SER A 34 7.92 19.15 -4.33
CA SER A 34 8.50 18.63 -5.58
C SER A 34 8.40 17.11 -5.71
N ALA A 35 8.17 16.39 -4.61
CA ALA A 35 7.95 14.95 -4.64
C ALA A 35 6.71 14.63 -5.48
N PRO A 36 6.83 13.78 -6.53
CA PRO A 36 5.67 13.34 -7.30
C PRO A 36 4.64 12.72 -6.36
N ILE A 37 3.37 13.11 -6.49
CA ILE A 37 2.25 12.48 -5.75
C ILE A 37 2.20 10.97 -6.02
N THR A 38 2.71 10.52 -7.17
CA THR A 38 2.90 9.12 -7.55
C THR A 38 3.92 8.35 -6.69
N GLY A 39 4.78 9.05 -5.94
CA GLY A 39 5.68 8.50 -4.93
C GLY A 39 5.04 8.34 -3.54
N LYS A 40 3.81 8.81 -3.33
CA LYS A 40 3.01 8.33 -2.20
C LYS A 40 2.77 6.84 -2.46
N VAL A 41 3.55 6.00 -1.80
CA VAL A 41 3.18 4.61 -1.59
C VAL A 41 1.95 4.66 -0.69
N THR A 42 0.78 4.89 -1.29
CA THR A 42 -0.47 4.45 -0.69
C THR A 42 -0.34 2.95 -0.61
N SER A 43 0.01 2.44 0.57
CA SER A 43 -0.18 1.06 0.95
C SER A 43 -1.68 0.79 0.93
N GLN A 44 -2.26 0.65 -0.26
CA GLN A 44 -3.61 0.18 -0.38
C GLN A 44 -3.58 -1.23 0.18
N ALA A 45 -4.17 -1.41 1.36
CA ALA A 45 -4.29 -2.72 1.98
C ALA A 45 -5.04 -3.60 0.98
N ARG A 46 -4.34 -4.54 0.35
CA ARG A 46 -4.94 -5.46 -0.62
C ARG A 46 -6.06 -6.23 0.08
N ASP A 47 -7.15 -6.41 -0.63
CA ASP A 47 -8.29 -7.16 -0.11
C ASP A 47 -7.86 -8.56 0.34
N LYS A 48 -8.20 -8.92 1.58
CA LYS A 48 -7.76 -10.18 2.20
C LYS A 48 -8.34 -11.40 1.47
N THR A 49 -9.55 -11.29 0.91
CA THR A 49 -10.22 -12.34 0.16
C THR A 49 -9.53 -12.57 -1.20
N LEU A 50 -9.14 -11.49 -1.89
CA LEU A 50 -8.35 -11.58 -3.12
C LEU A 50 -7.00 -12.25 -2.88
N VAL A 51 -6.29 -11.87 -1.81
CA VAL A 51 -4.99 -12.50 -1.49
C VAL A 51 -5.13 -14.00 -1.20
N LYS A 52 -6.20 -14.42 -0.50
CA LYS A 52 -6.49 -15.85 -0.26
C LYS A 52 -6.82 -16.58 -1.56
N THR A 53 -7.61 -15.94 -2.43
CA THR A 53 -7.99 -16.47 -3.74
C THR A 53 -6.78 -16.71 -4.63
N GLU A 54 -5.88 -15.73 -4.74
CA GLU A 54 -4.64 -15.83 -5.53
C GLU A 54 -3.75 -16.98 -5.05
N LYS A 55 -3.57 -17.12 -3.73
CA LYS A 55 -2.77 -18.21 -3.16
C LYS A 55 -3.34 -19.59 -3.49
N ALA A 56 -4.65 -19.76 -3.32
CA ALA A 56 -5.31 -21.03 -3.65
C ALA A 56 -5.28 -21.33 -5.15
N LEU A 57 -5.41 -20.29 -5.99
CA LEU A 57 -5.34 -20.41 -7.44
C LEU A 57 -3.94 -20.86 -7.90
N ASN A 58 -2.88 -20.31 -7.30
CA ASN A 58 -1.51 -20.73 -7.58
C ASN A 58 -1.27 -22.20 -7.23
N LEU A 59 -1.70 -22.65 -6.05
CA LEU A 59 -1.59 -24.06 -5.66
C LEU A 59 -2.36 -24.98 -6.63
N TRP A 60 -3.54 -24.56 -7.06
CA TRP A 60 -4.29 -25.31 -8.08
C TRP A 60 -3.55 -25.31 -9.42
N LEU A 61 -2.97 -24.18 -9.84
CA LEU A 61 -2.21 -24.09 -11.09
C LEU A 61 -0.98 -24.99 -11.09
N GLU A 62 -0.26 -25.06 -9.97
CA GLU A 62 0.86 -25.99 -9.77
C GLU A 62 0.42 -27.46 -9.93
N GLU A 63 -0.73 -27.82 -9.33
CA GLU A 63 -1.30 -29.15 -9.46
C GLU A 63 -1.69 -29.49 -10.90
N VAL A 64 -2.25 -28.53 -11.62
CA VAL A 64 -2.64 -28.72 -13.01
C VAL A 64 -1.43 -28.80 -13.94
N ASN A 65 -0.41 -27.97 -13.68
CA ASN A 65 0.86 -28.01 -14.40
C ASN A 65 1.58 -29.36 -14.20
N ARG A 66 1.56 -29.91 -12.98
CA ARG A 66 2.09 -31.25 -12.68
C ARG A 66 1.38 -32.36 -13.45
N LYS A 67 0.08 -32.19 -13.73
CA LYS A 67 -0.72 -33.13 -14.51
C LYS A 67 -0.63 -32.90 -16.03
N HIS A 68 0.17 -31.93 -16.47
CA HIS A 68 0.32 -31.54 -17.88
C HIS A 68 -1.02 -31.27 -18.60
N VAL A 69 -2.02 -30.78 -17.87
CA VAL A 69 -3.31 -30.45 -18.48
C VAL A 69 -3.23 -29.04 -19.04
N PRO A 70 -3.48 -28.85 -20.34
CA PRO A 70 -3.51 -27.52 -20.93
C PRO A 70 -4.70 -26.73 -20.37
N ILE A 71 -4.43 -25.59 -19.76
CA ILE A 71 -5.46 -24.68 -19.23
C ILE A 71 -5.71 -23.57 -20.23
N ASN A 72 -6.99 -23.35 -20.54
CA ASN A 72 -7.43 -22.15 -21.24
C ASN A 72 -7.70 -21.01 -20.25
N TYR A 73 -7.66 -19.77 -20.73
CA TYR A 73 -7.90 -18.58 -19.90
C TYR A 73 -9.28 -18.58 -19.20
N ASN A 74 -10.32 -19.11 -19.86
CA ASN A 74 -11.67 -19.14 -19.31
C ASN A 74 -11.77 -20.05 -18.09
N THR A 75 -11.17 -21.24 -18.16
CA THR A 75 -11.11 -22.20 -17.05
C THR A 75 -10.31 -21.63 -15.87
N LEU A 76 -9.23 -20.89 -16.14
CA LEU A 76 -8.49 -20.18 -15.09
C LEU A 76 -9.39 -19.13 -14.40
N ARG A 77 -10.12 -18.34 -15.19
CA ARG A 77 -11.03 -17.31 -14.69
C ARG A 77 -12.20 -17.89 -13.89
N GLU A 78 -12.83 -18.95 -14.40
CA GLU A 78 -13.91 -19.68 -13.72
C GLU A 78 -13.44 -20.25 -12.39
N LYS A 79 -12.25 -20.84 -12.35
CA LYS A 79 -11.66 -21.35 -11.12
C LYS A 79 -11.38 -20.24 -10.11
N ALA A 80 -10.85 -19.10 -10.58
CA ALA A 80 -10.61 -17.93 -9.73
C ALA A 80 -11.92 -17.39 -9.13
N LEU A 81 -13.00 -17.30 -9.93
CA LEU A 81 -14.32 -16.89 -9.45
C LEU A 81 -14.89 -17.86 -8.42
N SER A 82 -14.80 -19.17 -8.67
CA SER A 82 -15.23 -20.20 -7.73
C SER A 82 -14.51 -20.09 -6.38
N LEU A 83 -13.18 -19.91 -6.40
CA LEU A 83 -12.39 -19.72 -5.18
C LEU A 83 -12.71 -18.40 -4.47
N TYR A 84 -12.96 -17.33 -5.22
CA TYR A 84 -13.37 -16.06 -4.65
C TYR A 84 -14.71 -16.15 -3.91
N VAL A 85 -15.71 -16.78 -4.53
CA VAL A 85 -17.02 -17.00 -3.90
C VAL A 85 -16.90 -17.87 -2.65
N LEU A 86 -16.04 -18.89 -2.67
CA LEU A 86 -15.77 -19.75 -1.51
C LEU A 86 -15.12 -18.98 -0.35
N PHE A 87 -14.24 -18.04 -0.63
CA PHE A 87 -13.54 -17.25 0.40
C PHE A 87 -14.25 -15.96 0.78
N LYS A 88 -15.25 -15.53 0.00
CA LYS A 88 -16.07 -14.38 0.34
C LYS A 88 -16.81 -14.73 1.63
N PRO A 89 -16.65 -13.94 2.71
CA PRO A 89 -17.42 -14.17 3.91
C PRO A 89 -18.92 -14.06 3.56
N PRO A 90 -19.80 -14.86 4.20
CA PRO A 90 -21.23 -14.62 4.11
C PRO A 90 -21.45 -13.18 4.54
N THR A 91 -21.80 -12.34 3.56
CA THR A 91 -22.14 -10.95 3.82
C THR A 91 -23.52 -11.04 4.42
N GLU A 92 -23.66 -10.69 5.70
CA GLU A 92 -24.96 -10.30 6.25
C GLU A 92 -25.57 -9.32 5.24
N GLU A 93 -26.74 -9.67 4.76
CA GLU A 93 -27.49 -8.92 3.76
C GLU A 93 -27.52 -7.44 4.16
N GLU A 94 -27.18 -6.57 3.21
CA GLU A 94 -27.51 -5.14 3.17
C GLU A 94 -27.86 -4.50 4.53
N GLN A 95 -26.88 -4.38 5.43
CA GLN A 95 -27.10 -3.56 6.60
C GLN A 95 -27.20 -2.10 6.11
N PRO A 96 -28.33 -1.39 6.34
CA PRO A 96 -28.47 -0.01 5.88
C PRO A 96 -27.31 0.78 6.48
N PHE A 97 -26.60 1.48 5.60
CA PHE A 97 -25.56 2.42 5.97
C PHE A 97 -26.18 3.36 7.01
N ASP A 98 -25.83 3.17 8.28
CA ASP A 98 -26.27 4.02 9.36
C ASP A 98 -25.58 5.37 9.10
N GLU A 99 -26.27 6.22 8.34
CA GLU A 99 -25.91 7.61 8.12
C GLU A 99 -25.88 8.27 9.49
N LYS A 100 -24.73 8.17 10.17
CA LYS A 100 -24.45 8.98 11.34
C LYS A 100 -24.46 10.43 10.87
N GLU A 101 -25.62 11.05 11.02
CA GLU A 101 -25.87 12.47 10.85
C GLU A 101 -24.75 13.25 11.53
N PHE A 102 -23.97 13.99 10.74
CA PHE A 102 -22.93 14.86 11.25
C PHE A 102 -23.56 16.01 12.03
N LYS A 103 -23.48 15.98 13.36
CA LYS A 103 -23.84 17.12 14.22
C LYS A 103 -22.60 17.96 14.49
N ALA A 104 -22.53 19.15 13.89
CA ALA A 104 -21.51 20.15 14.23
C ALA A 104 -21.78 20.74 15.63
N SER A 105 -20.72 20.88 16.43
CA SER A 105 -20.77 21.57 17.73
C SER A 105 -21.23 23.02 17.52
N GLN A 106 -22.29 23.43 18.21
CA GLN A 106 -22.62 24.85 18.33
C GLN A 106 -21.53 25.49 19.20
N GLY A 107 -20.95 26.58 18.72
CA GLY A 107 -19.79 27.24 19.32
C GLY A 107 -20.02 27.77 20.73
#